data_AF-A0A496VVS9-F1
#
_entry.id   AF-A0A496VVS9-F1
#
_cell.length_a   1.000
_cell.length_b   1.000
_cell.length_c   1.000
_cell.angle_alpha   90.00
_cell.angle_beta   90.00
_cell.angle_gamma   90.00
#
_symmetry.space_group_name_H-M   'P 1'
#
loop_
_entity.id
_entity.type
_entity.pdbx_description
1 polymer ?
#
loop_
_entity_poly.entity_id
_entity_poly.type
_entity_poly.pdbx_seq_one_letter_code
_entity_poly.pdbx_strand_id
1 'polypeptide(L)'
;MSFSEYKGYSTDQLEKIFKVQTARGNLFENLKPSHKAYPETQKAVDEIKSRFALNEDTNEATRSHLLITPVLLNTCVVKDVGAFFEPPINLELSITPDLPHQLNGKYDCALSLHAYKFVTPIISIVEVKPAQIGKGIGQCLAEMYATLKVFEQSKVYGIITDGVEWEFYLLENSVLTADRKGCYISDVSGIIDRIGYIADRFKNKIDFASA
;
A
#
# COMPACT_ATOMS: atom_id res chain seq x y z
N MET A 1 6.48 -4.29 16.82
CA MET A 1 7.20 -3.38 15.89
C MET A 1 6.80 -1.96 16.26
N SER A 2 7.69 -0.98 16.17
CA SER A 2 7.33 0.40 16.58
C SER A 2 6.26 1.03 15.69
N PHE A 3 6.15 0.59 14.43
CA PHE A 3 5.05 1.02 13.55
C PHE A 3 3.64 0.81 14.14
N SER A 4 3.42 -0.25 14.93
CA SER A 4 2.11 -0.50 15.55
C SER A 4 1.75 0.49 16.66
N GLU A 5 2.73 1.23 17.21
CA GLU A 5 2.50 2.26 18.23
C GLU A 5 1.74 3.46 17.66
N TYR A 6 1.71 3.60 16.33
CA TYR A 6 0.99 4.67 15.64
C TYR A 6 -0.50 4.40 15.42
N LYS A 7 -1.00 3.17 15.65
CA LYS A 7 -2.41 2.79 15.40
C LYS A 7 -3.44 3.61 16.22
N GLY A 8 -3.05 4.10 17.39
CA GLY A 8 -3.94 4.76 18.34
C GLY A 8 -4.14 6.28 18.12
N TYR A 9 -3.37 6.90 17.23
CA TYR A 9 -3.47 8.35 17.01
C TYR A 9 -4.62 8.72 16.08
N SER A 10 -5.31 9.82 16.38
CA SER A 10 -6.27 10.43 15.46
C SER A 10 -5.57 11.08 14.27
N THR A 11 -6.33 11.37 13.21
CA THR A 11 -5.82 12.07 12.02
C THR A 11 -5.13 13.40 12.39
N ASP A 12 -5.76 14.24 13.22
CA ASP A 12 -5.17 15.51 13.67
C ASP A 12 -3.87 15.34 14.45
N GLN A 13 -3.72 14.23 15.20
CA GLN A 13 -2.48 13.92 15.89
C GLN A 13 -1.40 13.50 14.90
N LEU A 14 -1.75 12.65 13.93
CA LEU A 14 -0.84 12.18 12.89
C LEU A 14 -0.34 13.32 12.00
N GLU A 15 -1.19 14.28 11.65
CA GLU A 15 -0.80 15.51 10.93
C GLU A 15 0.31 16.27 11.67
N LYS A 16 0.16 16.44 12.98
CA LYS A 16 1.14 17.12 13.83
C LYS A 16 2.44 16.31 13.97
N ILE A 17 2.32 15.01 14.21
CA ILE A 17 3.46 14.10 14.42
C ILE A 17 4.34 14.05 13.17
N PHE A 18 3.75 13.79 12.00
CA PHE A 18 4.49 13.63 10.75
C PHE A 18 4.71 14.95 10.01
N LYS A 19 4.17 16.06 10.54
CA LYS A 19 4.18 17.39 9.89
C LYS A 19 3.61 17.32 8.48
N VAL A 20 2.48 16.62 8.34
CA VAL A 20 1.74 16.42 7.08
C VAL A 20 0.33 17.00 7.17
N GLN A 21 -0.28 17.28 6.03
CA GLN A 21 -1.70 17.61 5.90
C GLN A 21 -2.46 16.41 5.33
N THR A 22 -3.72 16.23 5.71
CA THR A 22 -4.60 15.22 5.10
C THR A 22 -5.57 15.84 4.09
N ALA A 23 -5.84 15.10 3.01
CA ALA A 23 -6.76 15.51 1.96
C ALA A 23 -7.57 14.33 1.42
N ARG A 24 -8.72 14.62 0.81
CA ARG A 24 -9.55 13.64 0.08
C ARG A 24 -9.54 13.97 -1.41
N GLY A 25 -8.95 13.11 -2.22
CA GLY A 25 -8.76 13.30 -3.66
C GLY A 25 -9.26 12.16 -4.53
N ASN A 26 -9.25 12.35 -5.84
CA ASN A 26 -9.46 11.29 -6.81
C ASN A 26 -8.10 10.88 -7.38
N LEU A 27 -7.42 9.93 -6.73
CA LEU A 27 -6.05 9.56 -7.09
C LEU A 27 -5.96 8.93 -8.48
N PHE A 28 -7.08 8.38 -8.95
CA PHE A 28 -7.21 7.61 -10.18
C PHE A 28 -8.12 8.28 -11.21
N GLU A 29 -8.26 9.61 -11.16
CA GLU A 29 -9.11 10.37 -12.11
C GLU A 29 -8.72 10.12 -13.57
N ASN A 30 -7.43 10.00 -13.85
CA ASN A 30 -6.88 9.77 -15.18
C ASN A 30 -6.58 8.29 -15.46
N LEU A 31 -7.04 7.37 -14.61
CA LEU A 31 -6.87 5.95 -14.83
C LEU A 31 -7.70 5.53 -16.05
N LYS A 32 -7.03 4.95 -17.04
CA LYS A 32 -7.68 4.29 -18.18
C LYS A 32 -7.79 2.81 -17.85
N PRO A 33 -9.00 2.24 -17.76
CA PRO A 33 -9.18 0.82 -17.53
C PRO A 33 -8.46 0.01 -18.61
N SER A 34 -7.83 -1.09 -18.24
CA SER A 34 -7.17 -1.98 -19.20
C SER A 34 -8.15 -2.78 -20.05
N HIS A 35 -9.44 -2.78 -19.66
CA HIS A 35 -10.50 -3.64 -20.20
C HIS A 35 -10.19 -5.15 -20.12
N LYS A 36 -9.18 -5.54 -19.33
CA LYS A 36 -8.86 -6.94 -19.03
C LYS A 36 -9.67 -7.38 -17.81
N ALA A 37 -10.41 -8.48 -17.95
CA ALA A 37 -11.32 -8.96 -16.91
C ALA A 37 -10.65 -9.86 -15.85
N TYR A 38 -9.43 -10.35 -16.08
CA TYR A 38 -8.69 -11.27 -15.19
C TYR A 38 -9.54 -12.40 -14.57
N PRO A 39 -10.29 -13.18 -15.39
CA PRO A 39 -11.33 -14.09 -14.89
C PRO A 39 -10.79 -15.22 -14.02
N GLU A 40 -9.56 -15.69 -14.27
CA GLU A 40 -8.94 -16.75 -13.45
C GLU A 40 -8.66 -16.28 -12.02
N THR A 41 -8.15 -15.06 -11.87
CA THR A 41 -7.89 -14.48 -10.54
C THR A 41 -9.20 -14.15 -9.82
N GLN A 42 -10.19 -13.59 -10.52
CA GLN A 42 -11.51 -13.35 -9.95
C GLN A 42 -12.14 -14.65 -9.46
N LYS A 43 -12.12 -15.70 -10.29
CA LYS A 43 -12.62 -17.03 -9.92
C LYS A 43 -11.89 -17.59 -8.70
N ALA A 44 -10.56 -17.49 -8.64
CA ALA A 44 -9.79 -18.02 -7.53
C ALA A 44 -10.19 -17.36 -6.19
N VAL A 45 -10.31 -16.03 -6.15
CA VAL A 45 -10.71 -15.32 -4.92
C VAL A 45 -12.17 -15.59 -4.55
N ASP A 46 -13.06 -15.73 -5.54
CA ASP A 46 -14.46 -16.08 -5.31
C ASP A 46 -14.60 -17.50 -4.74
N GLU A 47 -13.84 -18.46 -5.26
CA GLU A 47 -13.80 -19.84 -4.75
C GLU A 47 -13.29 -19.89 -3.31
N ILE A 48 -12.19 -19.19 -3.01
CA ILE A 48 -11.65 -19.03 -1.65
C ILE A 48 -12.73 -18.50 -0.70
N LYS A 49 -13.39 -17.40 -1.07
CA LYS A 49 -14.45 -16.79 -0.24
C LYS A 49 -15.68 -17.70 -0.06
N SER A 50 -15.99 -18.53 -1.06
CA SER A 50 -17.13 -19.46 -0.99
C SER A 50 -16.86 -20.72 -0.17
N ARG A 51 -15.59 -21.11 0.00
CA ARG A 51 -15.19 -22.37 0.65
C ARG A 51 -14.57 -22.16 2.03
N PHE A 52 -13.95 -21.02 2.28
CA PHE A 52 -13.28 -20.72 3.55
C PHE A 52 -14.08 -19.68 4.35
N ALA A 53 -14.22 -19.94 5.64
CA ALA A 53 -14.87 -19.03 6.57
C ALA A 53 -13.89 -17.90 6.95
N LEU A 54 -13.94 -16.79 6.22
CA LEU A 54 -13.15 -15.58 6.46
C LEU A 54 -14.04 -14.52 7.11
N ASN A 55 -14.14 -14.57 8.44
CA ASN A 55 -14.91 -13.61 9.25
C ASN A 55 -14.04 -12.42 9.70
N GLU A 56 -14.63 -11.50 10.45
CA GLU A 56 -13.94 -10.29 10.95
C GLU A 56 -12.77 -10.59 11.90
N ASP A 57 -12.75 -11.76 12.52
CA ASP A 57 -11.67 -12.22 13.43
C ASP A 57 -10.49 -12.89 12.70
N THR A 58 -10.62 -13.09 11.38
CA THR A 58 -9.56 -13.71 10.59
C THR A 58 -8.33 -12.79 10.56
N ASN A 59 -7.19 -13.29 11.04
CA ASN A 59 -5.98 -12.48 11.18
C ASN A 59 -5.38 -12.00 9.86
N GLU A 60 -4.51 -10.98 9.96
CA GLU A 60 -3.87 -10.33 8.82
C GLU A 60 -3.12 -11.33 7.92
N ALA A 61 -2.36 -12.26 8.51
CA ALA A 61 -1.58 -13.25 7.76
C ALA A 61 -2.46 -14.17 6.90
N THR A 62 -3.61 -14.61 7.43
CA THR A 62 -4.54 -15.48 6.69
C THR A 62 -5.17 -14.73 5.52
N ARG A 63 -5.59 -13.47 5.75
CA ARG A 63 -6.17 -12.61 4.71
C ARG A 63 -5.13 -12.24 3.64
N SER A 64 -3.89 -11.99 4.06
CA SER A 64 -2.75 -11.73 3.18
C SER A 64 -2.52 -12.88 2.20
N HIS A 65 -2.47 -14.12 2.70
CA HIS A 65 -2.23 -15.29 1.85
C HIS A 65 -3.42 -15.64 0.96
N LEU A 66 -4.65 -15.58 1.48
CA LEU A 66 -5.83 -16.10 0.78
C LEU A 66 -6.50 -15.10 -0.15
N LEU A 67 -6.53 -13.81 0.21
CA LEU A 67 -7.28 -12.80 -0.56
C LEU A 67 -6.36 -11.84 -1.30
N ILE A 68 -5.25 -11.42 -0.68
CA ILE A 68 -4.38 -10.36 -1.20
C ILE A 68 -3.33 -10.94 -2.17
N THR A 69 -2.65 -12.01 -1.77
CA THR A 69 -1.57 -12.61 -2.56
C THR A 69 -1.98 -13.05 -3.97
N PRO A 70 -3.16 -13.69 -4.20
CA PRO A 70 -3.58 -14.05 -5.56
C PRO A 70 -3.72 -12.83 -6.49
N VAL A 71 -4.23 -11.71 -5.97
CA VAL A 71 -4.38 -10.46 -6.72
C VAL A 71 -3.02 -9.80 -6.97
N LEU A 72 -2.17 -9.72 -5.94
CA LEU A 72 -0.83 -9.14 -6.07
C LEU A 72 0.06 -9.95 -7.02
N LEU A 73 0.02 -11.28 -6.97
CA LEU A 73 0.78 -12.14 -7.88
C LEU A 73 0.42 -11.86 -9.33
N ASN A 74 -0.87 -11.86 -9.67
CA ASN A 74 -1.29 -11.56 -11.03
C ASN A 74 -0.90 -10.13 -11.43
N THR A 75 -1.05 -9.16 -10.51
CA THR A 75 -0.59 -7.78 -10.72
C THR A 75 0.90 -7.72 -11.08
N CYS A 76 1.75 -8.42 -10.31
CA CYS A 76 3.20 -8.49 -10.54
C CYS A 76 3.51 -9.01 -11.94
N VAL A 77 2.84 -10.09 -12.35
CA VAL A 77 3.02 -10.69 -13.69
C VAL A 77 2.57 -9.74 -14.80
N VAL A 78 1.41 -9.10 -14.68
CA VAL A 78 0.81 -8.35 -15.79
C VAL A 78 1.24 -6.89 -15.89
N LYS A 79 1.79 -6.32 -14.80
CA LYS A 79 2.28 -4.92 -14.75
C LYS A 79 3.79 -4.80 -14.63
N ASP A 80 4.50 -5.93 -14.52
CA ASP A 80 5.96 -6.01 -14.33
C ASP A 80 6.40 -5.22 -13.10
N VAL A 81 5.90 -5.65 -11.94
CA VAL A 81 6.24 -5.08 -10.62
C VAL A 81 6.64 -6.19 -9.66
N GLY A 82 7.46 -5.87 -8.66
CA GLY A 82 7.82 -6.79 -7.57
C GLY A 82 6.96 -6.58 -6.34
N ALA A 83 6.68 -7.67 -5.61
CA ALA A 83 6.07 -7.66 -4.30
C ALA A 83 7.02 -8.30 -3.27
N PHE A 84 7.26 -7.59 -2.17
CA PHE A 84 8.18 -8.00 -1.10
C PHE A 84 7.39 -8.08 0.19
N PHE A 85 7.21 -9.30 0.71
CA PHE A 85 6.54 -9.54 1.98
C PHE A 85 7.54 -9.50 3.13
N GLU A 86 7.14 -8.88 4.24
CA GLU A 86 7.97 -8.77 5.44
C GLU A 86 9.38 -8.14 5.28
N PRO A 87 9.67 -7.23 4.32
CA PRO A 87 10.98 -6.61 4.24
C PRO A 87 11.20 -5.74 5.49
N PRO A 88 12.34 -5.87 6.19
CA PRO A 88 12.63 -5.06 7.35
C PRO A 88 12.96 -3.62 6.94
N ILE A 89 12.49 -2.67 7.74
CA ILE A 89 12.86 -1.26 7.67
C ILE A 89 13.25 -0.81 9.06
N ASN A 90 14.35 -0.07 9.13
CA ASN A 90 14.81 0.57 10.34
C ASN A 90 15.35 1.95 9.98
N LEU A 91 14.60 2.99 10.35
CA LEU A 91 15.08 4.35 10.26
C LEU A 91 15.74 4.73 11.60
N GLU A 92 17.00 5.13 11.53
CA GLU A 92 17.76 5.58 12.69
C GLU A 92 17.05 6.75 13.39
N LEU A 93 16.98 6.70 14.72
CA LEU A 93 16.27 7.71 15.51
C LEU A 93 16.85 9.13 15.31
N SER A 94 18.14 9.22 15.00
CA SER A 94 18.82 10.49 14.70
C SER A 94 18.27 11.22 13.48
N ILE A 95 17.60 10.52 12.55
CA ILE A 95 16.96 11.11 11.36
C ILE A 95 15.59 11.70 11.72
N THR A 96 14.93 11.14 12.74
CA THR A 96 13.59 11.56 13.17
C THR A 96 13.50 11.76 14.69
N PRO A 97 14.33 12.65 15.28
CA PRO A 97 14.41 12.81 16.73
C PRO A 97 13.13 13.38 17.36
N ASP A 98 12.30 14.04 16.55
CA ASP A 98 11.04 14.66 16.98
C ASP A 98 9.86 13.67 17.03
N LEU A 99 10.01 12.45 16.49
CA LEU A 99 8.91 11.49 16.45
C LEU A 99 8.73 10.79 17.81
N PRO A 100 7.48 10.54 18.24
CA PRO A 100 7.20 9.93 19.53
C PRO A 100 7.64 8.45 19.61
N HIS A 101 7.71 7.77 18.45
CA HIS A 101 8.11 6.37 18.34
C HIS A 101 9.12 6.21 17.22
N GLN A 102 9.98 5.20 17.32
CA GLN A 102 10.88 4.88 16.22
C GLN A 102 10.09 4.47 14.96
N LEU A 103 10.71 4.58 13.79
CA LEU A 103 10.16 4.07 12.54
C LEU A 103 10.90 2.79 12.16
N ASN A 104 10.53 1.68 12.81
CA ASN A 104 11.11 0.37 12.55
C ASN A 104 10.08 -0.77 12.59
N GLY A 105 10.45 -1.86 11.92
CA GLY A 105 9.63 -3.05 11.82
C GLY A 105 9.80 -3.72 10.47
N LYS A 106 8.75 -4.37 10.04
CA LYS A 106 8.61 -4.98 8.73
C LYS A 106 7.33 -4.48 8.12
N TYR A 107 7.33 -4.27 6.82
CA TYR A 107 6.08 -4.06 6.07
C TYR A 107 5.33 -5.39 5.95
N ASP A 108 4.01 -5.36 5.96
CA ASP A 108 3.24 -6.56 5.58
C ASP A 108 3.55 -6.92 4.12
N CYS A 109 3.50 -5.93 3.22
CA CYS A 109 4.01 -6.05 1.86
C CYS A 109 4.44 -4.67 1.31
N ALA A 110 5.44 -4.67 0.44
CA ALA A 110 5.83 -3.50 -0.34
C ALA A 110 5.90 -3.85 -1.83
N LEU A 111 5.44 -2.93 -2.66
CA LEU A 111 5.48 -3.02 -4.12
C LEU A 111 6.63 -2.17 -4.66
N SER A 112 7.34 -2.67 -5.66
CA SER A 112 8.46 -1.97 -6.31
C SER A 112 8.42 -2.13 -7.83
N LEU A 113 9.08 -1.23 -8.56
CA LEU A 113 9.38 -1.45 -9.99
C LEU A 113 10.45 -2.54 -10.23
N HIS A 114 11.12 -3.02 -9.19
CA HIS A 114 12.10 -4.09 -9.28
C HIS A 114 11.49 -5.43 -8.83
N ALA A 115 11.49 -6.43 -9.71
CA ALA A 115 10.86 -7.72 -9.44
C ALA A 115 11.58 -8.59 -8.38
N TYR A 116 12.88 -8.36 -8.14
CA TYR A 116 13.72 -9.27 -7.34
C TYR A 116 14.70 -8.58 -6.39
N LYS A 117 14.82 -7.24 -6.44
CA LYS A 117 15.64 -6.46 -5.51
C LYS A 117 14.76 -5.46 -4.78
N PHE A 118 14.83 -5.46 -3.46
CA PHE A 118 14.11 -4.49 -2.64
C PHE A 118 14.88 -3.16 -2.61
N VAL A 119 14.73 -2.38 -3.68
CA VAL A 119 15.41 -1.09 -3.88
C VAL A 119 14.44 -0.06 -4.45
N THR A 120 14.82 1.22 -4.36
CA THR A 120 14.03 2.34 -4.90
C THR A 120 13.79 2.19 -6.40
N PRO A 121 12.60 2.53 -6.92
CA PRO A 121 11.46 3.09 -6.20
C PRO A 121 10.58 2.02 -5.53
N ILE A 122 10.24 2.23 -4.26
CA ILE A 122 9.14 1.52 -3.59
C ILE A 122 7.85 2.25 -3.94
N ILE A 123 7.03 1.67 -4.83
CA ILE A 123 5.87 2.37 -5.39
C ILE A 123 4.69 2.41 -4.43
N SER A 124 4.53 1.40 -3.58
CA SER A 124 3.48 1.33 -2.58
C SER A 124 3.88 0.50 -1.37
N ILE A 125 3.38 0.88 -0.20
CA ILE A 125 3.28 0.00 0.97
C ILE A 125 1.86 -0.58 1.03
N VAL A 126 1.73 -1.85 1.40
CA VAL A 126 0.47 -2.57 1.57
C VAL A 126 0.38 -3.02 3.01
N GLU A 127 -0.54 -2.43 3.76
CA GLU A 127 -0.82 -2.72 5.17
C GLU A 127 -2.10 -3.54 5.28
N VAL A 128 -2.01 -4.71 5.91
CA VAL A 128 -3.12 -5.65 6.01
C VAL A 128 -3.90 -5.45 7.32
N LYS A 129 -5.22 -5.62 7.26
CA LYS A 129 -6.10 -5.56 8.43
C LYS A 129 -6.99 -6.80 8.54
N PRO A 130 -7.35 -7.21 9.78
CA PRO A 130 -8.28 -8.31 9.98
C PRO A 130 -9.71 -7.92 9.56
N ALA A 131 -10.10 -6.67 9.86
CA ALA A 131 -11.35 -6.01 9.45
C ALA A 131 -11.24 -4.48 9.70
N GLN A 132 -12.23 -3.70 9.26
CA GLN A 132 -12.39 -2.26 9.54
C GLN A 132 -11.14 -1.40 9.21
N ILE A 133 -10.96 -1.12 7.92
CA ILE A 133 -9.77 -0.45 7.35
C ILE A 133 -9.45 0.91 7.99
N GLY A 134 -10.48 1.66 8.44
CA GLY A 134 -10.33 3.01 9.00
C GLY A 134 -9.40 3.14 10.22
N LYS A 135 -9.02 2.06 10.90
CA LYS A 135 -8.05 2.07 12.01
C LYS A 135 -6.58 1.87 11.58
N GLY A 136 -6.31 1.73 10.28
CA GLY A 136 -4.98 1.41 9.77
C GLY A 136 -4.10 2.61 9.39
N ILE A 137 -4.67 3.81 9.30
CA ILE A 137 -3.99 4.97 8.70
C ILE A 137 -2.69 5.32 9.43
N GLY A 138 -2.68 5.28 10.77
CA GLY A 138 -1.49 5.66 11.55
C GLY A 138 -0.26 4.78 11.26
N GLN A 139 -0.45 3.45 11.23
CA GLN A 139 0.63 2.53 10.89
C GLN A 139 1.08 2.70 9.43
N CYS A 140 0.13 2.70 8.49
CA CYS A 140 0.44 2.84 7.07
C CYS A 140 1.16 4.17 6.78
N LEU A 141 0.73 5.29 7.39
CA LEU A 141 1.41 6.58 7.28
C LEU A 141 2.84 6.53 7.84
N ALA A 142 3.06 5.87 8.98
CA ALA A 142 4.39 5.73 9.57
C ALA A 142 5.33 4.96 8.63
N GLU A 143 4.85 3.88 8.03
CA GLU A 143 5.58 3.08 7.05
C GLU A 143 5.86 3.84 5.75
N MET A 144 4.87 4.57 5.23
CA MET A 144 5.01 5.46 4.07
C MET A 144 6.05 6.55 4.35
N TYR A 145 5.99 7.21 5.51
CA TYR A 145 6.95 8.25 5.88
C TYR A 145 8.37 7.69 6.01
N ALA A 146 8.53 6.51 6.64
CA ALA A 146 9.80 5.81 6.70
C ALA A 146 10.33 5.50 5.28
N THR A 147 9.45 5.05 4.37
CA THR A 147 9.81 4.75 2.98
C THR A 147 10.38 5.98 2.26
N LEU A 148 9.72 7.14 2.40
CA LEU A 148 10.21 8.39 1.80
C LEU A 148 11.62 8.75 2.28
N LYS A 149 11.93 8.52 3.56
CA LYS A 149 13.22 8.83 4.17
C LYS A 149 14.30 7.81 3.79
N VAL A 150 14.02 6.52 3.91
CA VAL A 150 15.02 5.45 3.67
C VAL A 150 15.40 5.33 2.20
N PHE A 151 14.43 5.46 1.30
CA PHE A 151 14.66 5.30 -0.14
C PHE A 151 14.83 6.64 -0.88
N GLU A 152 14.88 7.75 -0.13
CA GLU A 152 15.07 9.11 -0.64
C GLU A 152 14.11 9.46 -1.80
N GLN A 153 12.87 8.98 -1.73
CA GLN A 153 11.85 9.18 -2.77
C GLN A 153 10.88 10.29 -2.42
N SER A 154 10.41 11.04 -3.43
CA SER A 154 9.55 12.22 -3.22
C SER A 154 8.08 11.89 -2.93
N LYS A 155 7.67 10.64 -3.18
CA LYS A 155 6.29 10.18 -3.03
C LYS A 155 6.24 8.67 -2.82
N VAL A 156 5.18 8.19 -2.19
CA VAL A 156 4.88 6.76 -2.03
C VAL A 156 3.38 6.57 -1.93
N TYR A 157 2.84 5.49 -2.51
CA TYR A 157 1.45 5.12 -2.29
C TYR A 157 1.32 4.22 -1.06
N GLY A 158 0.14 4.24 -0.46
CA GLY A 158 -0.25 3.36 0.62
C GLY A 158 -1.50 2.62 0.20
N ILE A 159 -1.56 1.33 0.51
CA ILE A 159 -2.75 0.50 0.35
C ILE A 159 -3.06 -0.04 1.73
N ILE A 160 -4.27 0.22 2.23
CA ILE A 160 -4.77 -0.43 3.43
C ILE A 160 -5.90 -1.34 2.99
N THR A 161 -5.81 -2.62 3.34
CA THR A 161 -6.75 -3.60 2.85
C THR A 161 -6.97 -4.71 3.85
N ASP A 162 -8.18 -5.23 3.91
CA ASP A 162 -8.47 -6.51 4.52
C ASP A 162 -8.55 -7.62 3.44
N GLY A 163 -8.16 -7.36 2.21
CA GLY A 163 -8.32 -8.25 1.07
C GLY A 163 -9.72 -8.25 0.46
N VAL A 164 -10.75 -7.75 1.14
CA VAL A 164 -12.08 -7.56 0.53
C VAL A 164 -12.24 -6.12 0.04
N GLU A 165 -11.91 -5.15 0.88
CA GLU A 165 -11.90 -3.73 0.55
C GLU A 165 -10.46 -3.21 0.48
N TRP A 166 -10.23 -2.27 -0.43
CA TRP A 166 -8.91 -1.72 -0.75
C TRP A 166 -9.00 -0.20 -0.77
N GLU A 167 -8.39 0.43 0.22
CA GLU A 167 -8.24 1.88 0.29
C GLU A 167 -6.84 2.30 -0.20
N PHE A 168 -6.77 3.43 -0.88
CA PHE A 168 -5.54 3.93 -1.49
C PHE A 168 -5.20 5.31 -0.97
N TYR A 169 -3.91 5.52 -0.75
CA TYR A 169 -3.35 6.74 -0.21
C TYR A 169 -2.14 7.14 -1.05
N LEU A 170 -1.85 8.43 -1.09
CA LEU A 170 -0.64 9.00 -1.66
C LEU A 170 -0.03 9.97 -0.66
N LEU A 171 1.20 9.73 -0.25
CA LEU A 171 2.00 10.68 0.51
C LEU A 171 2.99 11.34 -0.45
N GLU A 172 2.81 12.62 -0.72
CA GLU A 172 3.74 13.45 -1.49
C GLU A 172 3.69 14.89 -1.00
N ASN A 173 4.82 15.60 -1.03
CA ASN A 173 4.90 17.02 -0.65
C ASN A 173 4.28 17.34 0.74
N SER A 174 4.49 16.45 1.72
CA SER A 174 3.87 16.55 3.05
C SER A 174 2.33 16.57 3.06
N VAL A 175 1.69 15.99 2.04
CA VAL A 175 0.24 15.81 1.98
C VAL A 175 -0.06 14.32 1.83
N LEU A 176 -0.85 13.78 2.78
CA LEU A 176 -1.45 12.46 2.69
C LEU A 176 -2.84 12.58 2.06
N THR A 177 -2.96 12.19 0.79
CA THR A 177 -4.24 12.19 0.08
C THR A 177 -4.87 10.80 0.13
N ALA A 178 -6.05 10.69 0.72
CA ALA A 178 -6.89 9.50 0.66
C ALA A 178 -7.75 9.52 -0.61
N ASP A 179 -7.78 8.41 -1.34
CA ASP A 179 -8.67 8.24 -2.48
C ASP A 179 -10.14 8.23 -2.02
N ARG A 180 -11.03 8.81 -2.82
CA ARG A 180 -12.45 8.91 -2.48
C ARG A 180 -13.23 7.61 -2.68
N LYS A 181 -12.77 6.71 -3.54
CA LYS A 181 -13.57 5.56 -4.02
C LYS A 181 -13.06 4.22 -3.51
N GLY A 182 -11.75 4.06 -3.32
CA GLY A 182 -11.19 2.73 -3.07
C GLY A 182 -11.57 1.74 -4.17
N CYS A 183 -11.57 0.45 -3.84
CA CYS A 183 -12.22 -0.61 -4.62
C CYS A 183 -12.41 -1.89 -3.78
N TYR A 184 -13.02 -2.92 -4.38
CA TYR A 184 -13.36 -4.17 -3.73
C TYR A 184 -12.86 -5.36 -4.54
N ILE A 185 -12.60 -6.49 -3.86
CA ILE A 185 -12.18 -7.75 -4.48
C ILE A 185 -13.21 -8.36 -5.43
N SER A 186 -14.47 -7.90 -5.39
CA SER A 186 -15.47 -8.24 -6.41
C SER A 186 -15.16 -7.65 -7.79
N ASP A 187 -14.21 -6.70 -7.86
CA ASP A 187 -13.66 -6.13 -9.09
C ASP A 187 -12.12 -6.22 -9.03
N VAL A 188 -11.58 -7.43 -9.25
CA VAL A 188 -10.13 -7.66 -9.33
C VAL A 188 -9.48 -6.79 -10.40
N SER A 189 -10.18 -6.53 -11.51
CA SER A 189 -9.66 -5.67 -12.59
C SER A 189 -9.38 -4.24 -12.11
N GLY A 190 -10.30 -3.69 -11.31
CA GLY A 190 -10.16 -2.37 -10.70
C GLY A 190 -8.96 -2.27 -9.74
N ILE A 191 -8.63 -3.34 -9.00
CA ILE A 191 -7.44 -3.38 -8.12
C ILE A 191 -6.16 -3.40 -8.96
N ILE A 192 -6.08 -4.34 -9.92
CA ILE A 192 -4.90 -4.52 -10.78
C ILE A 192 -4.62 -3.25 -11.59
N ASP A 193 -5.65 -2.58 -12.11
CA ASP A 193 -5.49 -1.36 -12.89
C ASP A 193 -5.04 -0.18 -12.04
N ARG A 194 -5.51 -0.05 -10.80
CA ARG A 194 -5.03 0.98 -9.86
C ARG A 194 -3.56 0.79 -9.51
N ILE A 195 -3.14 -0.45 -9.22
CA ILE A 195 -1.72 -0.74 -8.97
C ILE A 195 -0.88 -0.51 -10.22
N GLY A 196 -1.39 -0.88 -11.41
CA GLY A 196 -0.75 -0.56 -12.69
C GLY A 196 -0.56 0.94 -12.89
N TYR A 197 -1.60 1.74 -12.64
CA TYR A 197 -1.53 3.19 -12.69
C TYR A 197 -0.49 3.76 -11.71
N ILE A 198 -0.42 3.21 -10.48
CA ILE A 198 0.64 3.57 -9.53
C ILE A 198 2.00 3.28 -10.13
N ALA A 199 2.25 2.10 -10.68
CA ALA A 199 3.53 1.73 -11.29
C ALA A 199 3.93 2.72 -12.41
N ASP A 200 3.00 3.04 -13.31
CA ASP A 200 3.23 3.96 -14.43
C ASP A 200 3.63 5.37 -13.96
N ARG A 201 3.07 5.82 -12.82
CA ARG A 201 3.42 7.12 -12.20
C ARG A 201 4.86 7.18 -11.68
N PHE A 202 5.54 6.05 -11.48
CA PHE A 202 6.96 6.00 -11.12
C PHE A 202 7.86 5.74 -12.33
N LYS A 203 7.39 4.98 -13.33
CA LYS A 203 8.14 4.74 -14.59
C LYS A 203 8.42 6.05 -15.33
N ASN A 204 7.43 6.93 -15.44
CA ASN A 204 7.53 8.21 -16.17
C ASN A 204 8.53 9.23 -15.59
N LYS A 205 9.18 8.93 -14.45
CA LYS A 205 10.27 9.76 -13.88
C LYS A 205 11.66 9.23 -14.20
N ILE A 206 11.81 7.97 -14.61
CA ILE A 206 13.13 7.37 -14.90
C ILE A 206 13.68 7.89 -16.24
N ASP A 207 12.82 8.31 -17.17
CA ASP A 207 13.22 8.81 -18.49
C ASP A 207 13.89 10.20 -18.50
N PHE A 208 13.97 10.90 -17.37
CA PHE A 208 14.63 12.21 -17.27
C PHE A 208 15.96 12.20 -16.49
N ALA A 209 16.44 11.04 -16.07
CA ALA A 209 17.72 10.89 -15.36
C ALA A 209 18.85 10.30 -16.24
N SER A 210 18.61 10.14 -17.54
CA SER A 210 19.57 9.56 -18.51
C SER A 210 19.87 10.46 -19.71
N ALA A 211 19.68 11.77 -19.60
CA ALA A 211 20.10 12.77 -20.60
C ALA A 211 21.04 13.82 -19.99
#